data_AF-A0A924EQN1-F1
#
_entry.id   AF-A0A924EQN1-F1
#
_cell.length_a   1.000
_cell.length_b   1.000
_cell.length_c   1.000
_cell.angle_alpha   90.00
_cell.angle_beta   90.00
_cell.angle_gamma   90.00
#
_symmetry.space_group_name_H-M   'P 1'
#
loop_
_entity.id
_entity.type
_entity.pdbx_description
1 polymer ?
#
loop_
_entity_poly.entity_id
_entity_poly.type
_entity_poly.pdbx_seq_one_letter_code
_entity_poly.pdbx_strand_id
1 'polypeptide(L)'
;DDWAKQGVLLLNSTLTVRAHEANSHQKLDWEKFTDFIIKEISDKKENVVFVLWGSFAQKKSLLIDERKHLILKSVHPSPLSSYRGFFGSAPFSKINDYLKKKNKITIEW
;
A
#
# COMPACT_ATOMS: atom_id res chain seq x y z
N ASP A 1 12.08 -5.68 -9.56
CA ASP A 1 11.14 -6.35 -10.49
C ASP A 1 10.60 -7.69 -10.04
N ASP A 2 11.11 -8.29 -8.97
CA ASP A 2 10.61 -9.60 -8.51
C ASP A 2 9.20 -9.51 -7.91
N TRP A 3 8.98 -8.59 -6.96
CA TRP A 3 7.67 -8.43 -6.29
C TRP A 3 6.51 -8.13 -7.24
N ALA A 4 6.73 -7.25 -8.23
CA ALA A 4 5.69 -6.88 -9.19
C ALA A 4 5.23 -8.08 -10.03
N LYS A 5 6.16 -8.95 -10.44
CA LYS A 5 5.85 -10.20 -11.16
C LYS A 5 5.08 -11.19 -10.30
N GLN A 6 5.29 -11.15 -8.98
CA GLN A 6 4.56 -11.94 -8.00
C GLN A 6 3.20 -11.35 -7.61
N GLY A 7 2.80 -10.21 -8.19
CA GLY A 7 1.50 -9.57 -7.97
C GLY A 7 1.48 -8.46 -6.92
N VAL A 8 2.64 -7.95 -6.50
CA VAL A 8 2.73 -6.79 -5.61
C VAL A 8 2.66 -5.49 -6.42
N LEU A 9 1.56 -4.75 -6.26
CA LEU A 9 1.43 -3.41 -6.83
C LEU A 9 2.11 -2.37 -5.93
N LEU A 10 3.24 -1.85 -6.38
CA LEU A 10 3.95 -0.74 -5.73
C LEU A 10 3.42 0.60 -6.27
N LEU A 11 2.40 1.14 -5.60
CA LEU A 11 1.72 2.37 -6.03
C LEU A 11 2.13 3.58 -5.19
N ASN A 12 2.67 4.60 -5.84
CA ASN A 12 2.87 5.91 -5.23
C ASN A 12 1.58 6.74 -5.27
N SER A 13 1.41 7.66 -4.32
CA SER A 13 0.30 8.64 -4.33
C SER A 13 0.46 9.74 -5.38
N THR A 14 1.67 9.97 -5.86
CA THR A 14 1.98 10.87 -6.98
C THR A 14 2.94 10.13 -7.90
N LEU A 15 2.62 10.06 -9.19
CA LEU A 15 3.35 9.18 -10.12
C LEU A 15 4.54 9.85 -10.81
N THR A 16 4.75 11.13 -10.57
CA THR A 16 5.90 11.89 -11.09
C THR A 16 6.41 12.87 -10.05
N VAL A 17 7.66 13.30 -10.21
CA VAL A 17 8.32 14.30 -9.35
C VAL A 17 9.38 15.02 -10.17
N ARG A 18 9.62 16.31 -9.93
CA ARG A 18 10.81 17.01 -10.44
C ARG A 18 12.03 16.57 -9.65
N ALA A 19 13.17 16.45 -10.33
CA ALA A 19 14.43 16.08 -9.69
C ALA A 19 14.75 17.04 -8.54
N HIS A 20 15.14 16.48 -7.39
CA HIS A 20 15.49 17.20 -6.15
C HIS A 20 14.37 18.03 -5.50
N GLU A 21 13.14 17.97 -6.00
CA GLU A 21 11.99 18.69 -5.44
C GLU A 21 10.89 17.72 -5.00
N ALA A 22 11.01 17.22 -3.76
CA ALA A 22 9.99 16.36 -3.17
C ALA A 22 8.59 17.02 -3.21
N ASN A 23 7.56 16.24 -3.53
CA ASN A 23 6.16 16.68 -3.64
C ASN A 23 5.88 17.77 -4.71
N SER A 24 6.82 18.07 -5.60
CA SER A 24 6.68 19.07 -6.67
C SER A 24 5.43 18.91 -7.54
N HIS A 25 4.94 17.68 -7.71
CA HIS A 25 3.77 17.35 -8.52
C HIS A 25 2.54 16.91 -7.71
N GLN A 26 2.54 17.13 -6.38
CA GLN A 26 1.42 16.73 -5.52
C GLN A 26 0.09 17.38 -5.95
N LYS A 27 0.13 18.57 -6.53
CA LYS A 27 -1.06 19.33 -6.98
C LYS A 27 -1.48 19.03 -8.42
N LEU A 28 -0.85 18.07 -9.10
CA LEU A 28 -1.19 17.68 -10.48
C LEU A 28 -2.27 16.58 -10.54
N ASP A 29 -3.12 16.50 -9.52
CA ASP A 29 -4.28 15.59 -9.47
C ASP A 29 -3.98 14.09 -9.60
N TRP A 30 -2.71 13.66 -9.49
CA TRP A 30 -2.34 12.25 -9.46
C TRP A 30 -3.10 11.45 -8.41
N GLU A 31 -3.43 12.09 -7.29
CA GLU A 31 -4.18 11.49 -6.19
C GLU A 31 -5.55 10.96 -6.66
N LYS A 32 -6.27 11.69 -7.53
CA LYS A 32 -7.56 11.24 -8.06
C LYS A 32 -7.42 9.94 -8.85
N PHE A 33 -6.35 9.83 -9.63
CA PHE A 33 -6.07 8.64 -10.43
C PHE A 33 -5.67 7.44 -9.54
N THR A 34 -4.79 7.65 -8.56
CA THR A 34 -4.39 6.58 -7.64
C THR A 34 -5.54 6.13 -6.76
N ASP A 35 -6.43 7.04 -6.36
CA ASP A 35 -7.64 6.74 -5.58
C ASP A 35 -8.62 5.89 -6.39
N PHE A 36 -8.80 6.22 -7.67
CA PHE A 36 -9.59 5.41 -8.58
C PHE A 36 -9.02 3.99 -8.69
N ILE A 37 -7.69 3.82 -8.84
CA ILE A 37 -7.06 2.49 -8.87
C ILE A 37 -7.33 1.71 -7.58
N ILE A 38 -7.14 2.33 -6.41
CA ILE A 38 -7.38 1.68 -5.11
C ILE A 38 -8.84 1.22 -5.01
N LYS A 39 -9.78 2.10 -5.36
CA LYS A 39 -11.22 1.79 -5.33
C LYS A 39 -11.57 0.66 -6.30
N GLU A 40 -11.07 0.70 -7.53
CA GLU A 40 -11.31 -0.35 -8.53
C GLU A 40 -10.79 -1.71 -8.08
N ILE A 41 -9.60 -1.76 -7.45
CA ILE A 41 -9.07 -3.00 -6.88
C ILE A 41 -9.98 -3.49 -5.74
N SER A 42 -10.40 -2.58 -4.84
CA SER A 42 -11.30 -2.94 -3.74
C SER A 42 -12.66 -3.45 -4.24
N ASP A 43 -13.20 -2.84 -5.29
CA ASP A 43 -14.52 -3.20 -5.81
C ASP A 43 -14.48 -4.54 -6.55
N LYS A 44 -13.46 -4.75 -7.40
CA LYS A 44 -13.41 -5.88 -8.34
C LYS A 44 -12.65 -7.10 -7.85
N LYS A 45 -11.88 -7.00 -6.77
CA LYS A 45 -11.09 -8.11 -6.22
C LYS A 45 -11.58 -8.48 -4.83
N GLU A 46 -11.05 -9.60 -4.33
CA GLU A 46 -11.27 -10.09 -2.98
C GLU A 46 -9.97 -10.64 -2.40
N ASN A 47 -9.87 -10.63 -1.07
CA ASN A 47 -8.73 -11.17 -0.34
C ASN A 47 -7.40 -10.55 -0.80
N VAL A 48 -7.40 -9.23 -1.03
CA VAL A 48 -6.21 -8.42 -1.33
C VAL A 48 -5.71 -7.81 -0.03
N VAL A 49 -4.39 -7.68 0.12
CA VAL A 49 -3.79 -6.99 1.25
C VAL A 49 -3.36 -5.59 0.82
N PHE A 50 -3.91 -4.57 1.47
CA PHE A 50 -3.51 -3.17 1.29
C PHE A 50 -2.56 -2.77 2.41
N VAL A 51 -1.36 -2.34 2.06
CA VAL A 51 -0.34 -1.88 3.01
C VAL A 51 -0.25 -0.36 2.95
N LEU A 52 -0.66 0.29 4.03
CA LEU A 52 -0.78 1.75 4.12
C LEU A 52 0.27 2.30 5.10
N TRP A 53 1.40 2.75 4.56
CA TRP A 53 2.49 3.33 5.33
C TRP A 53 2.41 4.87 5.40
N GLY A 54 2.28 5.39 6.62
CA GLY A 54 2.15 6.83 6.88
C GLY A 54 0.70 7.34 6.86
N SER A 55 0.47 8.47 7.51
CA SER A 55 -0.86 9.04 7.71
C SER A 55 -1.60 9.34 6.41
N PHE A 56 -0.87 9.81 5.38
CA PHE A 56 -1.45 10.09 4.06
C PHE A 56 -2.02 8.81 3.40
N ALA A 57 -1.24 7.73 3.38
CA ALA A 57 -1.71 6.44 2.85
C ALA A 57 -2.86 5.87 3.69
N GLN A 58 -2.80 6.01 5.02
CA GLN A 58 -3.86 5.50 5.91
C GLN A 58 -5.22 6.16 5.67
N LYS A 59 -5.27 7.43 5.23
CA LYS A 59 -6.54 8.09 4.82
C LYS A 59 -7.24 7.36 3.67
N LYS A 60 -6.49 6.65 2.83
CA LYS A 60 -7.04 5.86 1.71
C LYS A 60 -7.78 4.62 2.17
N SER A 61 -7.75 4.25 3.46
CA SER A 61 -8.55 3.13 3.95
C SER A 61 -10.05 3.32 3.75
N LEU A 62 -10.53 4.56 3.63
CA LEU A 62 -11.93 4.87 3.33
C LEU A 62 -12.37 4.40 1.93
N LEU A 63 -11.42 4.12 1.03
CA LEU A 63 -11.67 3.62 -0.32
C LEU A 63 -11.70 2.09 -0.40
N ILE A 64 -11.48 1.40 0.71
CA ILE A 64 -11.26 -0.05 0.76
C ILE A 64 -12.34 -0.72 1.61
N ASP A 65 -12.97 -1.76 1.08
CA ASP A 65 -13.92 -2.59 1.85
C ASP A 65 -13.16 -3.57 2.76
N GLU A 66 -13.04 -3.21 4.04
CA GLU A 66 -12.36 -4.02 5.07
C GLU A 66 -13.01 -5.39 5.31
N ARG A 67 -14.24 -5.63 4.83
CA ARG A 67 -14.87 -6.96 4.90
C ARG A 67 -14.33 -7.93 3.85
N LYS A 68 -13.85 -7.38 2.72
CA LYS A 68 -13.31 -8.14 1.58
C LYS A 68 -11.79 -8.27 1.61
N HIS A 69 -11.11 -7.35 2.30
CA HIS A 69 -9.67 -7.13 2.20
C HIS A 69 -9.00 -7.02 3.57
N LEU A 70 -7.71 -7.29 3.62
CA LEU A 70 -6.90 -6.97 4.79
C LEU A 70 -6.25 -5.61 4.61
N ILE A 71 -6.37 -4.72 5.60
CA ILE A 71 -5.62 -3.46 5.63
C ILE A 71 -4.57 -3.53 6.74
N LEU A 72 -3.31 -3.35 6.35
CA LEU A 72 -2.18 -3.23 7.27
C LEU A 72 -1.74 -1.77 7.32
N LYS A 73 -1.83 -1.14 8.49
CA LYS A 73 -1.44 0.25 8.71
C LYS A 73 -0.17 0.29 9.55
N SER A 74 0.81 1.10 9.16
CA SER A 74 1.97 1.43 10.00
C SER A 74 2.48 2.84 9.67
N VAL A 75 3.40 3.35 10.47
CA VAL A 75 4.13 4.59 10.18
C VAL A 75 5.00 4.40 8.93
N HIS A 76 5.40 5.51 8.31
CA HIS A 76 6.21 5.45 7.09
C HIS A 76 7.62 4.90 7.38
N PRO A 77 8.23 4.09 6.49
CA PRO A 77 9.59 3.55 6.65
C PRO A 77 10.71 4.60 6.65
N SER A 78 10.40 5.87 6.36
CA SER A 78 11.38 6.96 6.36
C SER A 78 12.10 7.05 7.70
N PRO A 79 13.42 7.37 7.73
CA PRO A 79 14.18 7.57 8.97
C PRO A 79 13.52 8.56 9.94
N LEU A 80 12.74 9.51 9.43
CA LEU A 80 12.02 10.51 10.23
C LEU A 80 10.90 9.92 11.09
N SER A 81 10.41 8.71 10.77
CA SER A 81 9.24 8.10 11.43
C SER A 81 9.38 6.61 11.74
N SER A 82 10.36 5.91 11.18
CA SER A 82 10.46 4.45 11.24
C SER A 82 10.56 3.89 12.68
N TYR A 83 11.24 4.61 13.56
CA TYR A 83 11.36 4.25 14.99
C TYR A 83 10.04 4.32 15.77
N ARG A 84 9.00 4.95 15.22
CA ARG A 84 7.70 5.12 15.88
C ARG A 84 6.73 3.94 15.66
N GLY A 85 7.22 2.82 15.09
CA GLY A 85 6.41 1.61 14.92
C GLY A 85 6.50 0.95 13.53
N PHE A 86 7.43 1.37 12.66
CA PHE A 86 7.70 0.62 11.43
C PHE A 86 8.52 -0.64 11.77
N PHE A 87 9.59 -0.48 12.54
CA PHE A 87 10.33 -1.61 13.10
C PHE A 87 9.43 -2.42 14.03
N GLY A 88 9.38 -3.74 13.83
CA GLY A 88 8.46 -4.65 14.54
C GLY A 88 7.04 -4.75 13.95
N SER A 89 6.68 -3.92 12.96
CA SER A 89 5.34 -4.02 12.33
C SER A 89 5.13 -5.32 11.55
N ALA A 90 6.22 -5.96 11.12
CA ALA A 90 6.27 -7.24 10.42
C ALA A 90 5.21 -7.37 9.30
N PRO A 91 5.13 -6.41 8.36
CA PRO A 91 4.06 -6.39 7.37
C PRO A 91 4.17 -7.58 6.42
N PHE A 92 5.38 -7.97 6.03
CA PHE A 92 5.65 -9.04 5.07
C PHE A 92 5.17 -10.42 5.54
N SER A 93 5.46 -10.79 6.79
CA SER A 93 4.96 -12.05 7.36
C SER A 93 3.44 -12.03 7.50
N LYS A 94 2.85 -10.92 8.00
CA LYS A 94 1.39 -10.77 8.10
C LYS A 94 0.68 -10.88 6.75
N ILE A 95 1.28 -10.36 5.68
CA ILE A 95 0.75 -10.51 4.31
C ILE A 95 0.74 -12.00 3.95
N ASN A 96 1.86 -12.69 4.09
CA ASN A 96 1.94 -14.11 3.73
C ASN A 96 1.03 -14.99 4.59
N ASP A 97 0.88 -14.70 5.88
CA ASP A 97 -0.04 -15.42 6.76
C ASP A 97 -1.50 -15.24 6.31
N TYR A 98 -1.88 -14.04 5.89
CA TYR A 98 -3.21 -13.78 5.35
C TYR A 98 -3.43 -14.49 4.02
N LEU A 99 -2.45 -14.44 3.11
CA LEU A 99 -2.54 -15.13 1.81
C LEU A 99 -2.69 -16.64 2.01
N LYS A 100 -1.91 -17.25 2.92
CA LYS A 100 -2.05 -18.67 3.28
C LYS A 100 -3.46 -18.99 3.80
N LYS A 101 -3.99 -18.20 4.73
CA LYS A 101 -5.37 -18.38 5.27
C LYS A 101 -6.45 -18.27 4.20
N LYS A 102 -6.17 -17.61 3.08
CA LYS A 102 -7.07 -17.45 1.93
C LYS A 102 -6.71 -18.39 0.76
N ASN A 103 -5.85 -19.39 1.00
CA ASN A 103 -5.36 -20.34 -0.01
C ASN A 103 -4.77 -19.66 -1.25
N LYS A 104 -4.10 -18.52 -1.07
CA LYS A 104 -3.37 -17.80 -2.10
C LYS A 104 -1.88 -18.09 -2.01
N ILE A 105 -1.21 -18.00 -3.15
CA ILE A 105 0.26 -18.09 -3.26
C ILE A 105 0.87 -16.94 -2.45
N THR A 106 1.87 -17.25 -1.65
CA THR A 106 2.63 -16.27 -0.87
C THR A 106 3.65 -15.54 -1.71
N ILE A 107 4.11 -14.39 -1.22
CA ILE A 107 5.16 -13.61 -1.87
C ILE A 107 6.51 -14.01 -1.30
N GLU A 108 7.47 -14.24 -2.18
CA GLU A 108 8.90 -14.30 -1.87
C GLU A 108 9.41 -12.84 -1.81
N TRP A 109 9.65 -12.37 -0.58
CA TRP A 109 10.03 -10.98 -0.28
C TRP A 109 11.53 -10.73 -0.43
#